data_AF-M7WVX0-F1
#
_entry.id   AF-M7WVX0-F1
#
_cell.length_a   1.000
_cell.length_b   1.000
_cell.length_c   1.000
_cell.angle_alpha   90.00
_cell.angle_beta   90.00
_cell.angle_gamma   90.00
#
_symmetry.space_group_name_H-M   'P 1'
#
loop_
_entity.id
_entity.type
_entity.pdbx_description
1 polymer ?
#
loop_
_entity_poly.entity_id
_entity_poly.type
_entity_poly.pdbx_seq_one_letter_code
_entity_poly.pdbx_strand_id
1 'polypeptide(L)'
;MADALKAQANTAFAAQNWNKAIDCWTKAIKKEKDAVALASLYSNRSAAYLKVSKYDAALRDAEQAVLKRPTWSKAKARMAEVYARQQIFDLAKSSYERAIELAEDDATRERYQASLKTTKEAEEKAKSKNAYEGESFQRASSFKNYFLTRLNRAILNGTYTLDRTRGMALSVSAAENCQSGLRTLEENVMRMPDGQLMFRAFTNGLAELCECLITDESAFFLPRGEDPQFPLVSKIQHVILNELQSANSLKYFQNAIWAARDIIADLDKRLATETRQDVRRAVSTIIRGRVVSAGLLGFNKDQRGGAVRELKLALAVLEEGNRKWADVPFDERGNTFRPTFVRNVRVALLKALLAAHRDLKTVAAQRVYKLSDIEDLANQIIRMRLMLASPFWLSLTRFVPLLRAHLQDHPPEEWIPRDGTIMRVAYSAYPNWEAYSALGYVYGQRAGVPLKDIKPRKYAFADLVNAKKAAEFYDKATAIMEVEAPDWHHRRFMLWHALYWHLRAGGLSVREMRQRYNTAKQVSEEAERFFVEMNGVASYGEPRKFSDIQLHSINQNLRHPPPGVTDRSILKPIPTLNCRGLPRSINYQQLLDREEFERLPGDVDAIDVLG
;
A
#
# COMPACT_ATOMS: atom_id res chain seq x y z
N MET A 1 -42.48 22.02 -3.11
CA MET A 1 -41.61 21.12 -2.30
C MET A 1 -40.18 21.25 -2.84
N ALA A 2 -39.13 21.11 -2.04
CA ALA A 2 -37.73 21.49 -2.34
C ALA A 2 -37.44 23.01 -2.48
N ASP A 3 -38.09 23.76 -3.37
CA ASP A 3 -37.76 25.19 -3.58
C ASP A 3 -38.03 26.09 -2.37
N ALA A 4 -39.13 25.85 -1.65
CA ALA A 4 -39.41 26.58 -0.40
C ALA A 4 -38.35 26.34 0.67
N LEU A 5 -37.79 25.12 0.75
CA LEU A 5 -36.70 24.78 1.69
C LEU A 5 -35.38 25.42 1.27
N LYS A 6 -35.12 25.50 -0.04
CA LYS A 6 -33.97 26.22 -0.60
C LYS A 6 -34.04 27.71 -0.29
N ALA A 7 -35.20 28.34 -0.46
CA ALA A 7 -35.41 29.75 -0.12
C ALA A 7 -35.17 29.99 1.39
N GLN A 8 -35.77 29.16 2.26
CA GLN A 8 -35.55 29.23 3.71
C GLN A 8 -34.09 29.05 4.10
N ALA A 9 -33.38 28.11 3.46
CA ALA A 9 -31.96 27.88 3.69
C ALA A 9 -31.12 29.09 3.26
N ASN A 10 -31.43 29.70 2.11
CA ASN A 10 -30.74 30.90 1.63
C ASN A 10 -30.99 32.09 2.57
N THR A 11 -32.21 32.30 3.06
CA THR A 11 -32.54 33.32 4.06
C THR A 11 -31.79 33.07 5.37
N ALA A 12 -31.75 31.82 5.85
CA ALA A 12 -31.02 31.45 7.05
C ALA A 12 -29.50 31.66 6.89
N PHE A 13 -28.95 31.36 5.71
CA PHE A 13 -27.54 31.58 5.41
C PHE A 13 -27.19 33.08 5.32
N ALA A 14 -28.07 33.89 4.72
CA ALA A 14 -27.93 35.34 4.71
C ALA A 14 -28.00 35.94 6.12
N ALA A 15 -28.86 35.39 6.99
CA ALA A 15 -28.94 35.73 8.40
C ALA A 15 -27.82 35.14 9.27
N GLN A 16 -26.79 34.52 8.66
CA GLN A 16 -25.67 33.85 9.33
C GLN A 16 -26.07 32.73 10.30
N ASN A 17 -27.29 32.21 10.20
CA ASN A 17 -27.75 31.06 10.97
C ASN A 17 -27.35 29.77 10.24
N TRP A 18 -26.07 29.43 10.33
CA TRP A 18 -25.44 28.34 9.59
C TRP A 18 -26.09 26.97 9.85
N ASN A 19 -26.41 26.67 11.11
CA ASN A 19 -27.02 25.38 11.48
C ASN A 19 -28.43 25.24 10.90
N LYS A 20 -29.24 26.31 10.93
CA LYS A 20 -30.57 26.32 10.31
C LYS A 20 -30.47 26.20 8.78
N ALA A 21 -29.50 26.87 8.16
CA ALA A 21 -29.24 26.73 6.73
C ALA A 21 -28.85 25.29 6.35
N ILE A 22 -27.98 24.63 7.14
CA ILE A 22 -27.59 23.23 6.96
C ILE A 22 -28.80 22.30 7.04
N ASP A 23 -29.66 22.46 8.04
CA ASP A 23 -30.86 21.62 8.21
C ASP A 23 -31.84 21.81 7.03
N CYS A 24 -32.13 23.05 6.66
CA CYS A 24 -33.01 23.36 5.53
C CYS A 24 -32.45 22.82 4.20
N TRP A 25 -31.16 22.98 3.91
CA TRP A 25 -30.54 22.38 2.71
C TRP A 25 -30.50 20.85 2.77
N THR A 26 -30.30 20.25 3.93
CA THR A 26 -30.37 18.78 4.09
C THR A 26 -31.76 18.24 3.76
N LYS A 27 -32.81 18.93 4.22
CA LYS A 27 -34.19 18.60 3.87
C LYS A 27 -34.49 18.85 2.39
N ALA A 28 -33.92 19.88 1.78
CA ALA A 28 -34.05 20.17 0.37
C ALA A 28 -33.40 19.08 -0.50
N ILE A 29 -32.17 18.67 -0.18
CA ILE A 29 -31.41 17.62 -0.88
C ILE A 29 -32.19 16.30 -0.91
N LYS A 30 -32.86 15.92 0.19
CA LYS A 30 -33.68 14.69 0.24
C LYS A 30 -34.89 14.71 -0.70
N LYS A 31 -35.36 15.90 -1.10
CA LYS A 31 -36.56 16.08 -1.94
C LYS A 31 -36.23 16.43 -3.38
N GLU A 32 -35.00 16.85 -3.66
CA GLU A 32 -34.54 17.24 -4.99
C GLU A 32 -34.13 16.01 -5.79
N LYS A 33 -34.58 15.94 -7.05
CA LYS A 33 -34.27 14.84 -7.98
C LYS A 33 -33.41 15.30 -9.16
N ASP A 34 -33.42 16.60 -9.47
CA ASP A 34 -32.62 17.16 -10.54
C ASP A 34 -31.14 17.22 -10.15
N ALA A 35 -30.27 16.69 -11.00
CA ALA A 35 -28.84 16.61 -10.73
C ALA A 35 -28.18 17.99 -10.65
N VAL A 36 -28.63 18.94 -11.46
CA VAL A 36 -28.06 20.30 -11.54
C VAL A 36 -28.45 21.12 -10.30
N ALA A 37 -29.69 21.00 -9.86
CA ALA A 37 -30.20 21.57 -8.62
C ALA A 37 -29.53 20.94 -7.39
N LEU A 38 -29.36 19.61 -7.37
CA LEU A 38 -28.62 18.90 -6.31
C LEU A 38 -27.20 19.42 -6.17
N ALA A 39 -26.48 19.62 -7.28
CA ALA A 39 -25.12 20.16 -7.24
C ALA A 39 -25.07 21.53 -6.54
N SER A 40 -26.05 22.38 -6.81
CA SER A 40 -26.16 23.71 -6.21
C SER A 40 -26.45 23.63 -4.71
N LEU A 41 -27.34 22.72 -4.29
CA LEU A 41 -27.67 22.49 -2.89
C LEU A 41 -26.46 21.95 -2.11
N TYR A 42 -25.74 20.97 -2.66
CA TYR A 42 -24.52 20.44 -2.05
C TYR A 42 -23.43 21.53 -1.93
N SER A 43 -23.17 22.30 -2.99
CA SER A 43 -22.20 23.41 -2.94
C SER A 43 -22.57 24.47 -1.89
N ASN A 44 -23.86 24.76 -1.72
CA ASN A 44 -24.32 25.74 -0.73
C ASN A 44 -24.24 25.20 0.70
N ARG A 45 -24.61 23.94 0.93
CA ARG A 45 -24.46 23.29 2.25
C ARG A 45 -22.99 23.12 2.64
N SER A 46 -22.11 22.84 1.67
CA SER A 46 -20.66 22.87 1.85
C SER A 46 -20.17 24.23 2.35
N ALA A 47 -20.67 25.34 1.78
CA ALA A 47 -20.38 26.69 2.25
C ALA A 47 -20.77 26.91 3.72
N ALA A 48 -21.92 26.37 4.11
CA ALA A 48 -22.43 26.43 5.48
C ALA A 48 -21.53 25.64 6.43
N TYR A 49 -21.14 24.43 6.03
CA TYR A 49 -20.22 23.60 6.80
C TYR A 49 -18.85 24.26 6.98
N LEU A 50 -18.35 24.99 5.98
CA LEU A 50 -17.14 25.80 6.12
C LEU A 50 -17.26 26.89 7.18
N LYS A 51 -18.43 27.53 7.32
CA LYS A 51 -18.66 28.58 8.33
C LYS A 51 -18.72 28.05 9.76
N VAL A 52 -19.06 26.78 9.95
CA VAL A 52 -19.02 26.09 11.25
C VAL A 52 -17.80 25.18 11.41
N SER A 53 -16.77 25.37 10.58
CA SER A 53 -15.51 24.61 10.61
C SER A 53 -15.65 23.08 10.51
N LYS A 54 -16.76 22.58 9.94
CA LYS A 54 -16.99 21.15 9.66
C LYS A 54 -16.39 20.77 8.31
N TYR A 55 -15.07 20.81 8.21
CA TYR A 55 -14.37 20.74 6.92
C TYR A 55 -14.61 19.43 6.15
N ASP A 56 -14.71 18.28 6.82
CA ASP A 56 -14.93 16.99 6.13
C ASP A 56 -16.37 16.84 5.61
N ALA A 57 -17.35 17.38 6.32
CA ALA A 57 -18.72 17.48 5.80
C ALA A 57 -18.78 18.47 4.61
N ALA A 58 -18.06 19.58 4.71
CA ALA A 58 -17.93 20.54 3.62
C ALA A 58 -17.26 19.93 2.39
N LEU A 59 -16.21 19.12 2.58
CA LEU A 59 -15.47 18.48 1.49
C LEU A 59 -16.36 17.46 0.78
N ARG A 60 -17.02 16.57 1.53
CA ARG A 60 -17.97 15.59 0.97
C ARG A 60 -19.06 16.27 0.15
N ASP A 61 -19.63 17.37 0.65
CA ASP A 61 -20.64 18.12 -0.10
C ASP A 61 -20.05 18.82 -1.34
N ALA A 62 -18.83 19.34 -1.26
CA ALA A 62 -18.15 19.90 -2.43
C ALA A 62 -17.87 18.81 -3.49
N GLU A 63 -17.46 17.61 -3.07
CA GLU A 63 -17.26 16.44 -3.94
C GLU A 63 -18.56 15.98 -4.59
N GLN A 64 -19.66 15.93 -3.84
CA GLN A 64 -20.99 15.64 -4.41
C GLN A 64 -21.41 16.72 -5.42
N ALA A 65 -21.16 18.00 -5.14
CA ALA A 65 -21.45 19.07 -6.09
C ALA A 65 -20.67 18.93 -7.40
N VAL A 66 -19.38 18.57 -7.31
CA VAL A 66 -18.53 18.28 -8.46
C VAL A 66 -19.02 17.04 -9.22
N LEU A 67 -19.37 15.96 -8.52
CA LEU A 67 -19.86 14.73 -9.13
C LEU A 67 -21.15 14.96 -9.93
N LYS A 68 -22.05 15.80 -9.40
CA LYS A 68 -23.32 16.13 -10.05
C LYS A 68 -23.16 17.13 -11.21
N ARG A 69 -22.19 18.04 -11.15
CA ARG A 69 -21.87 18.99 -12.24
C ARG A 69 -20.34 19.14 -12.42
N PRO A 70 -19.69 18.26 -13.18
CA PRO A 70 -18.22 18.21 -13.27
C PRO A 70 -17.56 19.46 -13.89
N THR A 71 -18.28 20.15 -14.78
CA THR A 71 -17.81 21.36 -15.48
C THR A 71 -18.15 22.66 -14.75
N TRP A 72 -18.81 22.59 -13.58
CA TRP A 72 -19.24 23.79 -12.87
C TRP A 72 -18.12 24.40 -12.02
N SER A 73 -17.60 25.53 -12.47
CA SER A 73 -16.46 26.22 -11.84
C SER A 73 -16.64 26.49 -10.35
N LYS A 74 -17.86 26.85 -9.91
CA LYS A 74 -18.16 27.16 -8.51
C LYS A 74 -18.05 25.93 -7.59
N ALA A 75 -18.36 24.72 -8.07
CA ALA A 75 -18.16 23.50 -7.28
C ALA A 75 -16.67 23.20 -7.07
N LYS A 76 -15.84 23.38 -8.11
CA LYS A 76 -14.37 23.25 -8.00
C LYS A 76 -13.78 24.30 -7.07
N ALA A 77 -14.23 25.54 -7.16
CA ALA A 77 -13.81 26.61 -6.26
C ALA A 77 -14.23 26.36 -4.81
N ARG A 78 -15.42 25.76 -4.58
CA ARG A 78 -15.85 25.36 -3.23
C ARG A 78 -14.93 24.29 -2.64
N MET A 79 -14.59 23.28 -3.42
CA MET A 79 -13.65 22.23 -3.02
C MET A 79 -12.26 22.84 -2.69
N ALA A 80 -11.81 23.79 -3.51
CA ALA A 80 -10.58 24.54 -3.26
C ALA A 80 -10.60 25.33 -1.95
N GLU A 81 -11.73 26.00 -1.65
CA GLU A 81 -11.94 26.73 -0.39
C GLU A 81 -11.88 25.80 0.82
N VAL A 82 -12.48 24.60 0.73
CA VAL A 82 -12.41 23.60 1.81
C VAL A 82 -10.97 23.16 2.04
N TYR A 83 -10.23 22.81 0.99
CA TYR A 83 -8.82 22.43 1.10
C TYR A 83 -7.94 23.56 1.64
N ALA A 84 -8.18 24.81 1.22
CA ALA A 84 -7.45 25.97 1.73
C ALA A 84 -7.68 26.16 3.24
N ARG A 85 -8.93 25.97 3.71
CA ARG A 85 -9.26 26.03 5.13
C ARG A 85 -8.65 24.89 5.94
N GLN A 86 -8.50 23.71 5.35
CA GLN A 86 -7.79 22.58 5.94
C GLN A 86 -6.26 22.71 5.86
N GLN A 87 -5.73 23.78 5.25
CA GLN A 87 -4.30 23.99 4.98
C GLN A 87 -3.69 22.91 4.08
N ILE A 88 -4.51 22.29 3.23
CA ILE A 88 -4.04 21.35 2.20
C ILE A 88 -3.78 22.15 0.93
N PHE A 89 -2.70 22.94 0.96
CA PHE A 89 -2.45 23.99 -0.01
C PHE A 89 -2.30 23.48 -1.45
N ASP A 90 -1.70 22.30 -1.66
CA ASP A 90 -1.53 21.74 -3.01
C ASP A 90 -2.87 21.40 -3.68
N LEU A 91 -3.78 20.77 -2.93
CA LEU A 91 -5.11 20.45 -3.45
C LEU A 91 -5.98 21.70 -3.63
N ALA A 92 -5.82 22.69 -2.76
CA ALA A 92 -6.47 23.98 -2.89
C ALA A 92 -6.03 24.70 -4.17
N LYS A 93 -4.71 24.76 -4.44
CA LYS A 93 -4.14 25.37 -5.65
C LYS A 93 -4.68 24.70 -6.91
N SER A 94 -4.56 23.37 -7.02
CA SER A 94 -5.03 22.61 -8.17
C SER A 94 -6.54 22.76 -8.41
N SER A 95 -7.33 22.80 -7.33
CA SER A 95 -8.79 22.97 -7.44
C SER A 95 -9.18 24.38 -7.88
N TYR A 96 -8.45 25.42 -7.44
CA TYR A 96 -8.65 26.79 -7.91
C TYR A 96 -8.21 26.95 -9.36
N GLU A 97 -7.09 26.37 -9.78
CA GLU A 97 -6.63 26.34 -11.18
C GLU A 97 -7.70 25.75 -12.10
N ARG A 98 -8.29 24.60 -11.70
CA ARG A 98 -9.38 24.00 -12.46
C ARG A 98 -10.64 24.86 -12.46
N ALA A 99 -10.93 25.57 -11.36
CA ALA A 99 -12.06 26.50 -11.31
C ALA A 99 -11.86 27.72 -12.22
N ILE A 100 -10.62 28.19 -12.39
CA ILE A 100 -10.22 29.28 -13.29
C ILE A 100 -10.41 28.85 -14.76
N GLU A 101 -9.99 27.65 -15.12
CA GLU A 101 -10.17 27.08 -16.46
C GLU A 101 -11.65 26.94 -16.85
N LEU A 102 -12.49 26.57 -15.89
CA LEU A 102 -13.93 26.36 -16.09
C LEU A 102 -14.76 27.64 -15.90
N ALA A 103 -14.15 28.78 -15.59
CA ALA A 103 -14.86 30.01 -15.30
C ALA A 103 -15.58 30.54 -16.56
N GLU A 104 -16.89 30.76 -16.42
CA GLU A 104 -17.79 31.18 -17.51
C GLU A 104 -17.60 32.65 -17.89
N ASP A 105 -17.04 33.47 -17.00
CA ASP A 105 -16.82 34.90 -17.18
C ASP A 105 -15.51 35.37 -16.51
N ASP A 106 -15.01 36.53 -16.95
CA ASP A 106 -13.73 37.08 -16.49
C ASP A 106 -13.76 37.50 -15.02
N ALA A 107 -14.88 38.03 -14.52
CA ALA A 107 -15.01 38.46 -13.12
C ALA A 107 -14.95 37.25 -12.16
N THR A 108 -15.59 36.13 -12.52
CA THR A 108 -15.49 34.86 -11.80
C THR A 108 -14.06 34.32 -11.83
N ARG A 109 -13.39 34.42 -12.99
CA ARG A 109 -12.00 33.97 -13.15
C ARG A 109 -11.04 34.77 -12.26
N GLU A 110 -11.16 36.09 -12.26
CA GLU A 110 -10.37 37.00 -11.40
C GLU A 110 -10.60 36.70 -9.91
N ARG A 111 -11.83 36.43 -9.48
CA ARG A 111 -12.12 36.04 -8.09
C ARG A 111 -11.39 34.77 -7.67
N TYR A 112 -11.34 33.76 -8.55
CA TYR A 112 -10.62 32.52 -8.28
C TYR A 112 -9.10 32.71 -8.31
N GLN A 113 -8.59 33.56 -9.21
CA GLN A 113 -7.17 33.93 -9.23
C GLN A 113 -6.76 34.66 -7.94
N ALA A 114 -7.58 35.57 -7.43
CA ALA A 114 -7.36 36.22 -6.15
C ALA A 114 -7.33 35.21 -4.99
N SER A 115 -8.28 34.26 -4.98
CA SER A 115 -8.33 33.19 -3.97
C SER A 115 -7.12 32.25 -4.04
N LEU A 116 -6.65 31.94 -5.25
CA LEU A 116 -5.43 31.17 -5.48
C LEU A 116 -4.19 31.91 -4.96
N LYS A 117 -4.10 33.22 -5.20
CA LYS A 117 -3.02 34.07 -4.69
C LYS A 117 -2.99 34.07 -3.16
N THR A 118 -4.13 34.30 -2.51
CA THR A 118 -4.24 34.25 -1.04
C THR A 118 -3.88 32.87 -0.49
N THR A 119 -4.23 31.79 -1.20
CA THR A 119 -3.84 30.42 -0.81
C THR A 119 -2.33 30.22 -0.87
N LYS A 120 -1.65 30.72 -1.91
CA LYS A 120 -0.18 30.69 -2.04
C LYS A 120 0.51 31.50 -0.94
N GLU A 121 -0.01 32.69 -0.63
CA GLU A 121 0.51 33.53 0.47
C GLU A 121 0.32 32.86 1.84
N ALA A 122 -0.83 32.21 2.06
CA ALA A 122 -1.10 31.45 3.28
C ALA A 122 -0.19 30.23 3.43
N GLU A 123 0.15 29.55 2.32
CA GLU A 123 1.11 28.46 2.28
C GLU A 123 2.51 28.92 2.69
N GLU A 124 3.00 30.03 2.13
CA GLU A 124 4.31 30.61 2.47
C GLU A 124 4.36 31.08 3.93
N LYS A 125 3.27 31.65 4.45
CA LYS A 125 3.15 32.00 5.86
C LYS A 125 3.10 30.78 6.79
N ALA A 126 2.48 29.68 6.35
CA ALA A 126 2.48 28.42 7.09
C ALA A 126 3.86 27.75 7.10
N LYS A 127 4.59 27.81 5.98
CA LYS A 127 5.99 27.34 5.88
C LYS A 127 6.93 28.11 6.80
N SER A 128 6.80 29.44 6.87
CA SER A 128 7.64 30.28 7.74
C SER A 128 7.30 30.13 9.23
N LYS A 129 6.04 29.86 9.58
CA LYS A 129 5.61 29.63 10.98
C LYS A 129 5.94 28.22 11.50
N ASN A 130 6.00 27.21 10.63
CA ASN A 130 6.31 25.82 10.98
C ASN A 130 7.82 25.51 11.09
N ALA A 131 8.70 26.48 10.88
CA ALA A 131 10.15 26.29 11.04
C ALA A 131 10.61 26.16 12.51
N TYR A 132 9.74 26.40 13.50
CA TYR A 132 10.13 26.49 14.92
C TYR A 132 9.42 25.52 15.89
N GLU A 133 8.39 24.78 15.47
CA GLU A 133 7.70 23.81 16.35
C GLU A 133 7.27 22.55 15.58
N GLY A 134 8.06 21.47 15.71
CA GLY A 134 7.56 20.10 15.54
C GLY A 134 7.90 19.35 14.24
N GLU A 135 9.18 19.17 13.92
CA GLU A 135 9.66 18.31 12.82
C GLU A 135 9.32 16.81 12.97
N SER A 136 8.81 16.35 14.12
CA SER A 136 8.53 14.93 14.37
C SER A 136 7.11 14.48 13.99
N PHE A 137 6.12 15.38 13.97
CA PHE A 137 4.71 14.98 13.76
C PHE A 137 4.18 15.27 12.34
N GLN A 138 4.77 16.22 11.61
CA GLN A 138 4.35 16.52 10.23
C GLN A 138 4.73 15.44 9.22
N ARG A 139 5.77 14.63 9.48
CA ARG A 139 6.09 13.46 8.63
C ARG A 139 4.99 12.41 8.62
N ALA A 140 4.18 12.32 9.68
CA ALA A 140 3.05 11.41 9.75
C ALA A 140 1.85 11.89 8.92
N SER A 141 1.63 13.22 8.83
CA SER A 141 0.46 13.76 8.13
C SER A 141 0.65 14.04 6.63
N SER A 142 1.88 14.04 6.10
CA SER A 142 2.13 14.53 4.73
C SER A 142 2.72 13.54 3.70
N PHE A 143 2.93 12.24 3.99
CA PHE A 143 3.74 11.43 3.06
C PHE A 143 3.32 9.99 2.68
N LYS A 144 2.09 9.51 2.94
CA LYS A 144 1.68 8.16 2.46
C LYS A 144 0.25 8.00 1.94
N ASN A 145 -0.41 9.10 1.57
CA ASN A 145 -1.72 9.10 0.88
C ASN A 145 -1.60 9.19 -0.64
N TYR A 146 -0.60 8.54 -1.24
CA TYR A 146 -0.38 8.67 -2.67
C TYR A 146 -1.31 7.74 -3.46
N PHE A 147 -1.46 6.48 -3.06
CA PHE A 147 -2.17 5.48 -3.86
C PHE A 147 -3.69 5.57 -3.73
N LEU A 148 -4.24 5.38 -2.53
CA LEU A 148 -5.69 5.35 -2.33
C LEU A 148 -6.39 6.67 -2.59
N THR A 149 -5.81 7.80 -2.18
CA THR A 149 -6.41 9.12 -2.46
C THR A 149 -6.51 9.37 -3.97
N ARG A 150 -5.53 8.87 -4.74
CA ARG A 150 -5.58 8.94 -6.21
C ARG A 150 -6.52 7.94 -6.82
N LEU A 151 -6.57 6.71 -6.29
CA LEU A 151 -7.51 5.69 -6.74
C LEU A 151 -8.95 6.18 -6.53
N ASN A 152 -9.25 6.71 -5.33
CA ASN A 152 -10.53 7.33 -5.03
C ASN A 152 -10.79 8.54 -5.94
N ARG A 153 -9.80 9.42 -6.17
CA ARG A 153 -9.92 10.52 -7.14
C ARG A 153 -10.23 10.02 -8.56
N ALA A 154 -9.59 8.95 -9.01
CA ALA A 154 -9.78 8.39 -10.34
C ALA A 154 -11.17 7.74 -10.50
N ILE A 155 -11.65 7.04 -9.46
CA ILE A 155 -13.02 6.51 -9.41
C ILE A 155 -14.04 7.67 -9.43
N LEU A 156 -13.86 8.67 -8.57
CA LEU A 156 -14.77 9.81 -8.44
C LEU A 156 -14.81 10.71 -9.68
N ASN A 157 -13.68 10.87 -10.37
CA ASN A 157 -13.59 11.63 -11.62
C ASN A 157 -14.03 10.82 -12.86
N GLY A 158 -14.45 9.56 -12.68
CA GLY A 158 -14.86 8.67 -13.77
C GLY A 158 -13.72 8.23 -14.69
N THR A 159 -12.47 8.49 -14.31
CA THR A 159 -11.29 8.08 -15.10
C THR A 159 -10.86 6.64 -14.83
N TYR A 160 -11.48 5.98 -13.84
CA TYR A 160 -11.28 4.56 -13.54
C TYR A 160 -12.59 3.91 -13.07
N THR A 161 -12.94 2.76 -13.64
CA THR A 161 -14.07 1.94 -13.17
C THR A 161 -13.53 0.81 -12.33
N LEU A 162 -13.96 0.72 -11.06
CA LEU A 162 -13.52 -0.33 -10.15
C LEU A 162 -14.03 -1.70 -10.62
N ASP A 163 -13.11 -2.50 -11.15
CA ASP A 163 -13.34 -3.91 -11.41
C ASP A 163 -13.10 -4.71 -10.12
N ARG A 164 -14.18 -5.27 -9.55
CA ARG A 164 -14.16 -6.08 -8.32
C ARG A 164 -13.45 -7.43 -8.48
N THR A 165 -12.99 -7.76 -9.68
CA THR A 165 -12.25 -9.00 -9.96
C THR A 165 -10.73 -8.80 -10.01
N ARG A 166 -10.25 -7.56 -9.87
CA ARG A 166 -8.84 -7.16 -10.02
C ARG A 166 -8.17 -6.86 -8.68
N GLY A 167 -6.83 -6.77 -8.69
CA GLY A 167 -6.03 -6.53 -7.48
C GLY A 167 -6.40 -5.24 -6.74
N MET A 168 -6.85 -4.20 -7.44
CA MET A 168 -7.29 -2.95 -6.78
C MET A 168 -8.53 -3.10 -5.90
N ALA A 169 -9.38 -4.10 -6.15
CA ALA A 169 -10.54 -4.36 -5.29
C ALA A 169 -10.10 -4.76 -3.87
N LEU A 170 -8.95 -5.42 -3.74
CA LEU A 170 -8.34 -5.76 -2.46
C LEU A 170 -7.96 -4.51 -1.67
N SER A 171 -7.22 -3.59 -2.30
CA SER A 171 -6.79 -2.34 -1.69
C SER A 171 -7.98 -1.45 -1.32
N VAL A 172 -9.05 -1.43 -2.15
CA VAL A 172 -10.29 -0.71 -1.82
C VAL A 172 -10.98 -1.31 -0.61
N SER A 173 -11.12 -2.65 -0.54
CA SER A 173 -11.70 -3.31 0.63
C SER A 173 -10.89 -3.05 1.90
N ALA A 174 -9.56 -3.08 1.83
CA ALA A 174 -8.69 -2.71 2.94
C ALA A 174 -8.86 -1.23 3.34
N ALA A 175 -9.08 -0.33 2.39
CA ALA A 175 -9.33 1.09 2.64
C ALA A 175 -10.67 1.34 3.35
N GLU A 176 -11.72 0.64 2.92
CA GLU A 176 -13.06 0.68 3.54
C GLU A 176 -12.98 0.21 4.99
N ASN A 177 -12.27 -0.90 5.25
CA ASN A 177 -11.99 -1.38 6.60
C ASN A 177 -11.23 -0.33 7.44
N CYS A 178 -10.20 0.31 6.87
CA CYS A 178 -9.49 1.39 7.56
C CYS A 178 -10.43 2.54 7.95
N GLN A 179 -11.21 3.02 6.99
CA GLN A 179 -12.13 4.15 7.20
C GLN A 179 -13.22 3.83 8.22
N SER A 180 -13.82 2.63 8.12
CA SER A 180 -14.82 2.16 9.08
C SER A 180 -14.21 2.05 10.47
N GLY A 181 -12.99 1.52 10.57
CA GLY A 181 -12.31 1.35 11.84
C GLY A 181 -12.04 2.67 12.54
N LEU A 182 -11.51 3.65 11.79
CA LEU A 182 -11.25 5.00 12.31
C LEU A 182 -12.52 5.75 12.70
N ARG A 183 -13.60 5.62 11.91
CA ARG A 183 -14.91 6.21 12.26
C ARG A 183 -15.43 5.65 13.57
N THR A 184 -15.36 4.33 13.73
CA THR A 184 -15.78 3.65 14.95
C THR A 184 -14.98 4.15 16.16
N LEU A 185 -13.68 4.42 16.00
CA LEU A 185 -12.87 4.99 17.07
C LEU A 185 -13.28 6.42 17.41
N GLU A 186 -13.52 7.29 16.42
CA GLU A 186 -13.95 8.67 16.65
C GLU A 186 -15.31 8.75 17.37
N GLU A 187 -16.27 7.90 16.98
CA GLU A 187 -17.62 7.90 17.56
C GLU A 187 -17.68 7.34 18.99
N ASN A 188 -16.72 6.49 19.36
CA ASN A 188 -16.78 5.71 20.59
C ASN A 188 -15.64 6.00 21.59
N VAL A 189 -14.63 6.79 21.22
CA VAL A 189 -13.51 7.14 22.09
C VAL A 189 -13.42 8.65 22.18
N MET A 190 -13.89 9.18 23.30
CA MET A 190 -14.00 10.61 23.51
C MET A 190 -13.29 11.05 24.79
N ARG A 191 -12.55 12.15 24.68
CA ARG A 191 -11.94 12.82 25.82
C ARG A 191 -13.00 13.68 26.50
N MET A 192 -13.20 13.45 27.79
CA MET A 192 -14.14 14.18 28.61
C MET A 192 -13.55 15.53 29.07
N PRO A 193 -14.37 16.52 29.46
CA PRO A 193 -13.89 17.83 29.90
C PRO A 193 -12.90 17.79 31.07
N ASP A 194 -12.99 16.78 31.92
CA ASP A 194 -12.07 16.51 33.04
C ASP A 194 -10.74 15.85 32.60
N GLY A 195 -10.57 15.60 31.31
CA GLY A 195 -9.40 14.96 30.72
C GLY A 195 -9.44 13.44 30.73
N GLN A 196 -10.44 12.80 31.35
CA GLN A 196 -10.59 11.35 31.33
C GLN A 196 -11.03 10.86 29.94
N LEU A 197 -10.68 9.63 29.61
CA LEU A 197 -11.11 9.00 28.36
C LEU A 197 -12.34 8.16 28.63
N MET A 198 -13.42 8.44 27.90
CA MET A 198 -14.60 7.59 27.88
C MET A 198 -14.57 6.70 26.64
N PHE A 199 -14.71 5.39 26.89
CA PHE A 199 -14.84 4.37 25.87
C PHE A 199 -16.30 3.90 25.87
N ARG A 200 -17.03 4.12 24.78
CA ARG A 200 -18.32 3.47 24.55
C ARG A 200 -18.08 1.99 24.22
N ALA A 201 -18.98 1.12 24.66
CA ALA A 201 -18.77 -0.33 24.66
C ALA A 201 -18.46 -0.90 23.26
N PHE A 202 -17.55 -1.89 23.23
CA PHE A 202 -17.14 -2.72 22.08
C PHE A 202 -16.97 -1.96 20.75
N THR A 203 -15.80 -1.37 20.55
CA THR A 203 -15.39 -0.91 19.22
C THR A 203 -14.99 -2.09 18.35
N ASN A 204 -15.70 -2.34 17.24
CA ASN A 204 -15.15 -3.21 16.17
C ASN A 204 -13.96 -2.56 15.44
N GLY A 205 -13.62 -1.32 15.79
CA GLY A 205 -12.59 -0.53 15.13
C GLY A 205 -11.21 -1.18 15.13
N LEU A 206 -10.79 -1.82 16.23
CA LEU A 206 -9.49 -2.51 16.26
C LEU A 206 -9.44 -3.69 15.28
N ALA A 207 -10.55 -4.42 15.16
CA ALA A 207 -10.67 -5.54 14.22
C ALA A 207 -10.57 -5.08 12.77
N GLU A 208 -11.26 -3.99 12.42
CA GLU A 208 -11.29 -3.42 11.07
C GLU A 208 -9.93 -2.83 10.68
N LEU A 209 -9.24 -2.16 11.61
CA LEU A 209 -7.87 -1.68 11.39
C LEU A 209 -6.88 -2.84 11.21
N CYS A 210 -7.02 -3.92 11.98
CA CYS A 210 -6.21 -5.13 11.79
C CYS A 210 -6.49 -5.76 10.42
N GLU A 211 -7.74 -5.88 10.01
CA GLU A 211 -8.14 -6.46 8.73
C GLU A 211 -7.54 -5.65 7.56
N CYS A 212 -7.59 -4.32 7.63
CA CYS A 212 -6.91 -3.44 6.68
C CYS A 212 -5.43 -3.78 6.56
N LEU A 213 -4.71 -3.81 7.68
CA LEU A 213 -3.25 -3.97 7.71
C LEU A 213 -2.77 -5.33 7.18
N ILE A 214 -3.50 -6.41 7.48
CA ILE A 214 -3.13 -7.75 6.99
C ILE A 214 -3.59 -8.00 5.55
N THR A 215 -4.60 -7.26 5.07
CA THR A 215 -5.11 -7.36 3.70
C THR A 215 -4.21 -6.58 2.73
N ASP A 216 -4.02 -5.30 3.01
CA ASP A 216 -3.12 -4.42 2.25
C ASP A 216 -2.72 -3.22 3.11
N GLU A 217 -1.54 -3.28 3.73
CA GLU A 217 -1.02 -2.18 4.55
C GLU A 217 -0.90 -0.84 3.80
N SER A 218 -0.81 -0.86 2.46
CA SER A 218 -0.76 0.37 1.67
C SER A 218 -2.07 1.15 1.71
N ALA A 219 -3.14 0.48 2.13
CA ALA A 219 -4.46 1.07 2.31
C ALA A 219 -4.66 1.75 3.67
N PHE A 220 -3.75 1.52 4.62
CA PHE A 220 -3.86 2.10 5.96
C PHE A 220 -3.46 3.58 5.95
N PHE A 221 -4.38 4.45 6.36
CA PHE A 221 -4.15 5.90 6.44
C PHE A 221 -4.57 6.42 7.82
N LEU A 222 -3.92 7.49 8.29
CA LEU A 222 -4.27 8.15 9.56
C LEU A 222 -4.49 9.64 9.33
N PRO A 223 -5.74 10.13 9.31
CA PRO A 223 -6.02 11.56 9.27
C PRO A 223 -5.68 12.22 10.61
N ARG A 224 -5.78 13.55 10.68
CA ARG A 224 -5.51 14.30 11.93
C ARG A 224 -6.44 13.90 13.09
N GLY A 225 -7.64 13.41 12.79
CA GLY A 225 -8.69 13.14 13.76
C GLY A 225 -9.58 14.36 14.04
N GLU A 226 -10.73 14.14 14.67
CA GLU A 226 -11.71 15.21 14.95
C GLU A 226 -11.28 16.11 16.12
N ASP A 227 -10.50 15.57 17.07
CA ASP A 227 -9.96 16.30 18.22
C ASP A 227 -8.45 16.57 18.03
N PRO A 228 -8.05 17.84 17.79
CA PRO A 228 -6.64 18.20 17.61
C PRO A 228 -5.75 17.91 18.84
N GLN A 229 -6.33 17.86 20.05
CA GLN A 229 -5.60 17.57 21.28
C GLN A 229 -5.51 16.06 21.57
N PHE A 230 -6.27 15.25 20.84
CA PHE A 230 -6.28 13.81 21.01
C PHE A 230 -6.17 13.08 19.66
N PRO A 231 -4.95 13.03 19.08
CA PRO A 231 -4.72 12.47 17.75
C PRO A 231 -5.13 11.00 17.64
N LEU A 232 -5.50 10.58 16.43
CA LEU A 232 -5.94 9.20 16.16
C LEU A 232 -4.92 8.12 16.53
N VAL A 233 -3.62 8.40 16.41
CA VAL A 233 -2.57 7.47 16.86
C VAL A 233 -2.69 7.18 18.36
N SER A 234 -2.83 8.23 19.17
CA SER A 234 -3.03 8.10 20.61
C SER A 234 -4.34 7.39 20.93
N LYS A 235 -5.44 7.72 20.22
CA LYS A 235 -6.72 7.02 20.34
C LYS A 235 -6.57 5.52 20.12
N ILE A 236 -5.91 5.10 19.03
CA ILE A 236 -5.69 3.69 18.72
C ILE A 236 -4.91 2.99 19.84
N GLN A 237 -3.84 3.63 20.34
CA GLN A 237 -3.06 3.08 21.46
C GLN A 237 -3.92 2.89 22.72
N HIS A 238 -4.72 3.88 23.07
CA HIS A 238 -5.62 3.79 24.22
C HIS A 238 -6.71 2.72 24.04
N VAL A 239 -7.26 2.55 22.83
CA VAL A 239 -8.22 1.47 22.55
C VAL A 239 -7.58 0.11 22.68
N ILE A 240 -6.37 -0.09 22.16
CA ILE A 240 -5.64 -1.36 22.33
C ILE A 240 -5.49 -1.68 23.82
N LEU A 241 -5.02 -0.72 24.63
CA LEU A 241 -4.85 -0.91 26.07
C LEU A 241 -6.18 -1.18 26.79
N ASN A 242 -7.24 -0.45 26.44
CA ASN A 242 -8.57 -0.64 27.02
C ASN A 242 -9.17 -2.01 26.68
N GLU A 243 -9.08 -2.44 25.41
CA GLU A 243 -9.57 -3.76 24.99
C GLU A 243 -8.77 -4.87 25.67
N LEU A 244 -7.44 -4.76 25.74
CA LEU A 244 -6.59 -5.72 26.45
C LEU A 244 -6.92 -5.80 27.93
N GLN A 245 -7.16 -4.66 28.59
CA GLN A 245 -7.58 -4.62 29.99
C GLN A 245 -8.94 -5.33 30.16
N SER A 246 -9.90 -5.02 29.29
CA SER A 246 -11.24 -5.63 29.32
C SER A 246 -11.23 -7.15 29.09
N ALA A 247 -10.20 -7.67 28.39
CA ALA A 247 -10.01 -9.08 28.12
C ALA A 247 -9.02 -9.77 29.06
N ASN A 248 -8.68 -9.13 30.20
CA ASN A 248 -7.69 -9.62 31.18
C ASN A 248 -6.35 -10.04 30.53
N SER A 249 -5.91 -9.26 29.55
CA SER A 249 -4.80 -9.58 28.64
C SER A 249 -3.74 -8.48 28.57
N LEU A 250 -3.92 -7.37 29.31
CA LEU A 250 -2.98 -6.26 29.35
C LEU A 250 -1.58 -6.68 29.83
N LYS A 251 -1.51 -7.67 30.73
CA LYS A 251 -0.26 -8.25 31.23
C LYS A 251 0.66 -8.78 30.14
N TYR A 252 0.14 -9.16 28.97
CA TYR A 252 0.93 -9.64 27.84
C TYR A 252 1.55 -8.52 27.00
N PHE A 253 1.09 -7.28 27.20
CA PHE A 253 1.60 -6.08 26.52
C PHE A 253 2.50 -5.23 27.41
N GLN A 254 2.44 -5.42 28.74
CA GLN A 254 3.16 -4.60 29.71
C GLN A 254 4.22 -5.41 30.48
N ASN A 255 5.35 -4.75 30.79
CA ASN A 255 6.32 -5.07 31.86
C ASN A 255 7.05 -6.43 31.86
N ALA A 256 6.75 -7.38 30.98
CA ALA A 256 7.52 -8.63 30.85
C ALA A 256 7.66 -9.08 29.39
N ILE A 257 8.84 -9.65 29.05
CA ILE A 257 9.04 -10.34 27.76
C ILE A 257 8.33 -11.70 27.87
N TRP A 258 7.08 -11.76 27.41
CA TRP A 258 6.36 -13.03 27.33
C TRP A 258 6.77 -13.81 26.08
N ALA A 259 7.12 -15.09 26.24
CA ALA A 259 7.21 -16.00 25.11
C ALA A 259 5.80 -16.46 24.67
N ALA A 260 5.61 -16.72 23.38
CA ALA A 260 4.32 -17.17 22.85
C ALA A 260 3.78 -18.43 23.56
N ARG A 261 4.67 -19.37 23.93
CA ARG A 261 4.32 -20.57 24.68
C ARG A 261 3.73 -20.26 26.05
N ASP A 262 4.29 -19.28 26.75
CA ASP A 262 3.83 -18.89 28.08
C ASP A 262 2.49 -18.17 28.01
N ILE A 263 2.30 -17.33 26.98
CA ILE A 263 1.01 -16.67 26.69
C ILE A 263 -0.08 -17.74 26.47
N ILE A 264 0.18 -18.70 25.60
CA ILE A 264 -0.78 -19.76 25.28
C ILE A 264 -1.02 -20.67 26.49
N ALA A 265 0.00 -20.99 27.29
CA ALA A 265 -0.15 -21.79 28.50
C ALA A 265 -0.99 -21.09 29.57
N ASP A 266 -0.83 -19.78 29.77
CA ASP A 266 -1.67 -19.01 30.70
C ASP A 266 -3.11 -18.90 30.20
N LEU A 267 -3.31 -18.63 28.90
CA LEU A 267 -4.64 -18.59 28.27
C LEU A 267 -5.36 -19.94 28.34
N ASP A 268 -4.64 -21.05 28.20
CA ASP A 268 -5.20 -22.39 28.36
C ASP A 268 -5.63 -22.66 29.81
N LYS A 269 -4.84 -22.21 30.80
CA LYS A 269 -5.21 -22.32 32.22
C LYS A 269 -6.47 -21.52 32.56
N ARG A 270 -6.68 -20.36 31.92
CA ARG A 270 -7.87 -19.51 32.13
C ARG A 270 -9.18 -20.22 31.78
N LEU A 271 -9.16 -21.26 30.95
CA LEU A 271 -10.34 -22.07 30.63
C LEU A 271 -10.94 -22.80 31.84
N ALA A 272 -10.20 -22.90 32.95
CA ALA A 272 -10.73 -23.45 34.20
C ALA A 272 -11.72 -22.50 34.91
N THR A 273 -11.64 -21.18 34.63
CA THR A 273 -12.41 -20.14 35.32
C THR A 273 -13.17 -19.20 34.38
N GLU A 274 -12.78 -19.14 33.12
CA GLU A 274 -13.35 -18.29 32.07
C GLU A 274 -13.96 -19.15 30.95
N THR A 275 -14.91 -18.59 30.21
CA THR A 275 -15.49 -19.30 29.08
C THR A 275 -14.51 -19.36 27.91
N ARG A 276 -14.70 -20.33 27.00
CA ARG A 276 -13.94 -20.39 25.73
C ARG A 276 -14.08 -19.09 24.93
N GLN A 277 -15.24 -18.45 24.98
CA GLN A 277 -15.49 -17.18 24.31
C GLN A 277 -14.63 -16.04 24.88
N ASP A 278 -14.42 -16.00 26.19
CA ASP A 278 -13.56 -15.03 26.86
C ASP A 278 -12.10 -15.21 26.45
N VAL A 279 -11.61 -16.46 26.46
CA VAL A 279 -10.24 -16.78 26.04
C VAL A 279 -10.05 -16.50 24.55
N ARG A 280 -11.03 -16.83 23.70
CA ARG A 280 -11.03 -16.49 22.27
C ARG A 280 -10.95 -14.99 22.06
N ARG A 281 -11.71 -14.19 22.82
CA ARG A 281 -11.66 -12.72 22.77
C ARG A 281 -10.28 -12.22 23.19
N ALA A 282 -9.74 -12.71 24.29
CA ALA A 282 -8.41 -12.37 24.79
C ALA A 282 -7.32 -12.62 23.73
N VAL A 283 -7.27 -13.82 23.15
CA VAL A 283 -6.34 -14.18 22.08
C VAL A 283 -6.48 -13.25 20.89
N SER A 284 -7.71 -13.02 20.42
CA SER A 284 -7.99 -12.16 19.28
C SER A 284 -7.52 -10.73 19.53
N THR A 285 -7.76 -10.16 20.71
CA THR A 285 -7.31 -8.82 21.07
C THR A 285 -5.78 -8.74 21.17
N ILE A 286 -5.12 -9.76 21.71
CA ILE A 286 -3.65 -9.82 21.76
C ILE A 286 -3.07 -9.75 20.34
N ILE A 287 -3.53 -10.62 19.44
CA ILE A 287 -3.01 -10.70 18.08
C ILE A 287 -3.30 -9.42 17.30
N ARG A 288 -4.55 -8.95 17.31
CA ARG A 288 -4.97 -7.73 16.59
C ARG A 288 -4.26 -6.50 17.12
N GLY A 289 -4.16 -6.36 18.44
CA GLY A 289 -3.41 -5.28 19.08
C GLY A 289 -1.98 -5.20 18.57
N ARG A 290 -1.28 -6.35 18.49
CA ARG A 290 0.11 -6.41 18.00
C ARG A 290 0.21 -6.08 16.52
N VAL A 291 -0.68 -6.61 15.69
CA VAL A 291 -0.71 -6.29 14.26
C VAL A 291 -0.93 -4.80 14.03
N VAL A 292 -1.88 -4.19 14.74
CA VAL A 292 -2.14 -2.75 14.63
C VAL A 292 -0.96 -1.93 15.16
N SER A 293 -0.39 -2.29 16.32
CA SER A 293 0.84 -1.67 16.83
C SER A 293 1.99 -1.77 15.82
N ALA A 294 2.15 -2.91 15.14
CA ALA A 294 3.16 -3.09 14.12
C ALA A 294 2.93 -2.17 12.91
N GLY A 295 1.69 -2.03 12.46
CA GLY A 295 1.31 -1.09 11.42
C GLY A 295 1.72 0.34 11.78
N LEU A 296 1.37 0.80 13.00
CA LEU A 296 1.74 2.12 13.50
C LEU A 296 3.27 2.34 13.55
N LEU A 297 4.02 1.36 14.06
CA LEU A 297 5.48 1.42 14.15
C LEU A 297 6.16 1.37 12.77
N GLY A 298 5.58 0.64 11.81
CA GLY A 298 6.12 0.47 10.47
C GLY A 298 6.13 1.75 9.62
N PHE A 299 5.32 2.75 9.97
CA PHE A 299 5.33 4.06 9.31
C PHE A 299 6.61 4.84 9.56
N ASN A 300 7.19 4.72 10.75
CA ASN A 300 8.43 5.38 11.09
C ASN A 300 9.63 4.46 10.80
N LYS A 301 10.55 4.90 9.93
CA LYS A 301 11.76 4.14 9.57
C LYS A 301 12.55 3.71 10.80
N ASP A 302 12.63 4.57 11.82
CA ASP A 302 13.38 4.33 13.04
C ASP A 302 12.71 3.28 13.95
N GLN A 303 11.43 2.97 13.72
CA GLN A 303 10.63 2.05 14.54
C GLN A 303 10.24 0.75 13.82
N ARG A 304 10.70 0.52 12.58
CA ARG A 304 10.45 -0.73 11.83
C ARG A 304 10.90 -1.98 12.57
N GLY A 305 11.95 -1.87 13.39
CA GLY A 305 12.38 -3.00 14.22
C GLY A 305 11.37 -3.36 15.31
N GLY A 306 10.62 -2.39 15.82
CA GLY A 306 9.47 -2.62 16.69
C GLY A 306 8.34 -3.35 15.95
N ALA A 307 8.02 -2.94 14.72
CA ALA A 307 7.01 -3.61 13.90
C ALA A 307 7.33 -5.09 13.67
N VAL A 308 8.59 -5.42 13.35
CA VAL A 308 9.04 -6.81 13.20
C VAL A 308 8.86 -7.60 14.50
N ARG A 309 9.18 -7.01 15.66
CA ARG A 309 9.01 -7.70 16.95
C ARG A 309 7.54 -8.01 17.26
N GLU A 310 6.66 -7.04 17.05
CA GLU A 310 5.22 -7.22 17.27
C GLU A 310 4.64 -8.31 16.37
N LEU A 311 4.97 -8.30 15.07
CA LEU A 311 4.50 -9.31 14.12
C LEU A 311 5.08 -10.70 14.38
N LYS A 312 6.35 -10.80 14.78
CA LYS A 312 6.96 -12.09 15.18
C LYS A 312 6.23 -12.70 16.36
N LEU A 313 5.92 -11.91 17.39
CA LEU A 313 5.22 -12.42 18.56
C LEU A 313 3.75 -12.74 18.24
N ALA A 314 3.06 -11.92 17.44
CA ALA A 314 1.72 -12.23 16.97
C ALA A 314 1.66 -13.55 16.19
N LEU A 315 2.59 -13.77 15.27
CA LEU A 315 2.71 -15.02 14.52
C LEU A 315 3.04 -16.22 15.42
N ALA A 316 3.97 -16.06 16.36
CA ALA A 316 4.33 -17.13 17.28
C ALA A 316 3.15 -17.53 18.19
N VAL A 317 2.35 -16.57 18.67
CA VAL A 317 1.12 -16.83 19.44
C VAL A 317 0.09 -17.59 18.57
N LEU A 318 -0.07 -17.19 17.31
CA LEU A 318 -0.94 -17.89 16.36
C LEU A 318 -0.49 -19.35 16.13
N GLU A 319 0.80 -19.59 15.93
CA GLU A 319 1.37 -20.92 15.69
C GLU A 319 1.26 -21.81 16.94
N GLU A 320 1.61 -21.29 18.11
CA GLU A 320 1.52 -22.02 19.37
C GLU A 320 0.08 -22.32 19.75
N GLY A 321 -0.85 -21.38 19.54
CA GLY A 321 -2.28 -21.62 19.75
C GLY A 321 -2.85 -22.65 18.78
N ASN A 322 -2.44 -22.63 17.51
CA ASN A 322 -2.84 -23.64 16.53
C ASN A 322 -2.30 -25.04 16.85
N ARG A 323 -1.12 -25.12 17.46
CA ARG A 323 -0.54 -26.38 17.95
C ARG A 323 -1.26 -26.88 19.20
N LYS A 324 -1.48 -26.00 20.17
CA LYS A 324 -2.04 -26.34 21.48
C LYS A 324 -3.51 -26.71 21.42
N TRP A 325 -4.30 -26.00 20.62
CA TRP A 325 -5.74 -26.20 20.50
C TRP A 325 -6.12 -26.91 19.20
N ALA A 326 -5.22 -27.73 18.63
CA ALA A 326 -5.37 -28.32 17.30
C ALA A 326 -6.68 -29.11 17.10
N ASP A 327 -7.20 -29.69 18.17
CA ASP A 327 -8.44 -30.46 18.30
C ASP A 327 -9.71 -29.60 18.47
N VAL A 328 -9.57 -28.30 18.74
CA VAL A 328 -10.69 -27.38 18.95
C VAL A 328 -11.17 -26.80 17.61
N PRO A 329 -12.46 -26.92 17.22
CA PRO A 329 -12.97 -26.37 15.97
C PRO A 329 -12.74 -24.85 15.84
N PHE A 330 -12.61 -24.34 14.61
CA PHE A 330 -12.32 -22.92 14.37
C PHE A 330 -13.40 -21.97 14.91
N ASP A 331 -14.65 -22.40 14.95
CA ASP A 331 -15.76 -21.57 15.45
C ASP A 331 -15.66 -21.36 16.98
N GLU A 332 -15.04 -22.29 17.69
CA GLU A 332 -14.73 -22.16 19.11
C GLU A 332 -13.37 -21.50 19.36
N ARG A 333 -12.35 -21.89 18.59
CA ARG A 333 -10.97 -21.38 18.72
C ARG A 333 -10.85 -19.92 18.29
N GLY A 334 -11.61 -19.51 17.28
CA GLY A 334 -11.68 -18.17 16.73
C GLY A 334 -11.09 -18.04 15.32
N ASN A 335 -11.69 -17.12 14.55
CA ASN A 335 -11.32 -16.85 13.15
C ASN A 335 -9.87 -16.38 12.96
N THR A 336 -9.23 -15.82 13.98
CA THR A 336 -7.81 -15.42 13.95
C THR A 336 -6.87 -16.60 13.72
N PHE A 337 -7.27 -17.83 14.08
CA PHE A 337 -6.47 -19.03 13.88
C PHE A 337 -6.62 -19.67 12.51
N ARG A 338 -7.58 -19.21 11.70
CA ARG A 338 -7.81 -19.76 10.36
C ARG A 338 -6.54 -19.61 9.51
N PRO A 339 -6.20 -20.59 8.65
CA PRO A 339 -4.98 -20.55 7.85
C PRO A 339 -4.83 -19.27 7.01
N THR A 340 -5.96 -18.72 6.53
CA THR A 340 -6.04 -17.44 5.82
C THR A 340 -5.49 -16.27 6.64
N PHE A 341 -5.93 -16.12 7.89
CA PHE A 341 -5.46 -15.05 8.77
C PHE A 341 -3.97 -15.21 9.10
N VAL A 342 -3.54 -16.43 9.46
CA VAL A 342 -2.12 -16.69 9.79
C VAL A 342 -1.22 -16.41 8.59
N ARG A 343 -1.67 -16.79 7.38
CA ARG A 343 -0.95 -16.49 6.13
C ARG A 343 -0.81 -14.99 5.90
N ASN A 344 -1.86 -14.21 6.14
CA ASN A 344 -1.81 -12.75 5.97
C ASN A 344 -0.90 -12.08 7.01
N VAL A 345 -0.86 -12.58 8.25
CA VAL A 345 0.12 -12.12 9.25
C VAL A 345 1.56 -12.45 8.84
N ARG A 346 1.80 -13.62 8.22
CA ARG A 346 3.13 -13.95 7.63
C ARG A 346 3.51 -12.99 6.52
N VAL A 347 2.57 -12.62 5.64
CA VAL A 347 2.82 -11.61 4.59
C VAL A 347 3.13 -10.25 5.20
N ALA A 348 2.39 -9.81 6.21
CA ALA A 348 2.69 -8.56 6.93
C ALA A 348 4.11 -8.60 7.56
N LEU A 349 4.49 -9.71 8.19
CA LEU A 349 5.85 -9.90 8.72
C LEU A 349 6.91 -9.89 7.62
N LEU A 350 6.66 -10.53 6.48
CA LEU A 350 7.57 -10.54 5.33
C LEU A 350 7.84 -9.13 4.82
N LYS A 351 6.79 -8.31 4.67
CA LYS A 351 6.90 -6.92 4.24
C LYS A 351 7.64 -6.07 5.28
N ALA A 352 7.36 -6.26 6.57
CA ALA A 352 8.08 -5.59 7.64
C ALA A 352 9.58 -5.94 7.64
N LEU A 353 9.94 -7.21 7.44
CA LEU A 353 11.33 -7.66 7.33
C LEU A 353 12.04 -7.07 6.10
N LEU A 354 11.38 -7.06 4.94
CA LEU A 354 11.92 -6.43 3.73
C LEU A 354 12.16 -4.93 3.94
N ALA A 355 11.20 -4.23 4.53
CA ALA A 355 11.30 -2.80 4.82
C ALA A 355 12.41 -2.51 5.84
N ALA A 356 12.55 -3.33 6.87
CA ALA A 356 13.61 -3.18 7.88
C ALA A 356 15.00 -3.48 7.29
N HIS A 357 15.12 -4.52 6.44
CA HIS A 357 16.38 -4.84 5.77
C HIS A 357 16.83 -3.73 4.81
N ARG A 358 15.91 -3.17 4.01
CA ARG A 358 16.20 -2.11 3.03
C ARG A 358 16.74 -0.82 3.63
N ASP A 359 16.26 -0.44 4.82
CA ASP A 359 16.67 0.81 5.46
C ASP A 359 18.06 0.74 6.10
N LEU A 360 18.56 -0.46 6.35
CA LEU A 360 19.88 -0.67 6.93
C LEU A 360 20.95 -0.46 5.87
N LYS A 361 21.75 0.59 6.04
CA LYS A 361 22.74 1.04 5.05
C LYS A 361 24.00 0.18 4.99
N THR A 362 24.36 -0.48 6.09
CA THR A 362 25.60 -1.28 6.17
C THR A 362 25.29 -2.77 6.14
N VAL A 363 26.18 -3.53 5.50
CA VAL A 363 26.10 -5.01 5.46
C VAL A 363 26.09 -5.59 6.88
N ALA A 364 26.82 -4.97 7.81
CA ALA A 364 26.84 -5.38 9.22
C ALA A 364 25.47 -5.18 9.89
N ALA A 365 24.81 -4.04 9.67
CA ALA A 365 23.48 -3.78 10.22
C ALA A 365 22.42 -4.70 9.60
N GLN A 366 22.50 -4.96 8.29
CA GLN A 366 21.62 -5.89 7.56
C GLN A 366 21.66 -7.33 8.10
N ARG A 367 22.64 -7.71 8.95
CA ARG A 367 22.66 -9.00 9.66
C ARG A 367 21.60 -9.13 10.75
N VAL A 368 20.99 -8.02 11.20
CA VAL A 368 19.88 -8.01 12.17
C VAL A 368 18.60 -8.60 11.54
N TYR A 369 18.35 -8.29 10.27
CA TYR A 369 17.23 -8.83 9.50
C TYR A 369 17.78 -9.56 8.28
N LYS A 370 18.11 -10.83 8.44
CA LYS A 370 18.87 -11.60 7.43
C LYS A 370 18.01 -11.90 6.20
N LEU A 371 18.66 -11.95 5.05
CA LEU A 371 18.03 -12.41 3.80
C LEU A 371 17.54 -13.86 3.90
N SER A 372 18.21 -14.71 4.70
CA SER A 372 17.76 -16.08 4.98
C SER A 372 16.39 -16.12 5.64
N ASP A 373 16.16 -15.26 6.64
CA ASP A 373 14.89 -15.22 7.38
C ASP A 373 13.73 -14.79 6.46
N ILE A 374 14.01 -13.88 5.52
CA ILE A 374 13.06 -13.42 4.50
C ILE A 374 12.78 -14.55 3.51
N GLU A 375 13.81 -15.25 3.04
CA GLU A 375 13.68 -16.40 2.13
C GLU A 375 12.88 -17.54 2.77
N ASP A 376 13.18 -17.91 4.01
CA ASP A 376 12.49 -18.97 4.74
C ASP A 376 11.01 -18.63 4.91
N LEU A 377 10.70 -17.40 5.32
CA LEU A 377 9.31 -16.96 5.49
C LEU A 377 8.56 -16.91 4.16
N ALA A 378 9.18 -16.43 3.08
CA ALA A 378 8.58 -16.44 1.74
C ALA A 378 8.28 -17.87 1.27
N ASN A 379 9.23 -18.80 1.47
CA ASN A 379 9.05 -20.21 1.13
C ASN A 379 7.91 -20.85 1.97
N GLN A 380 7.78 -20.49 3.25
CA GLN A 380 6.65 -20.93 4.06
C GLN A 380 5.31 -20.44 3.49
N ILE A 381 5.21 -19.16 3.11
CA ILE A 381 3.99 -18.58 2.52
C ILE A 381 3.59 -19.28 1.21
N ILE A 382 4.57 -19.64 0.37
CA ILE A 382 4.36 -20.39 -0.88
C ILE A 382 3.90 -21.82 -0.59
N ARG A 383 4.49 -22.49 0.41
CA ARG A 383 4.12 -23.85 0.81
C ARG A 383 2.72 -23.93 1.42
N MET A 384 2.25 -22.87 2.08
CA MET A 384 0.90 -22.76 2.64
C MET A 384 -0.21 -22.61 1.58
N ARG A 385 -0.11 -23.32 0.46
CA ARG A 385 -1.04 -23.21 -0.66
C ARG A 385 -2.45 -23.54 -0.19
N LEU A 386 -3.26 -22.49 0.06
CA LEU A 386 -4.70 -22.59 0.19
C LEU A 386 -5.21 -23.07 -1.18
N MET A 387 -5.55 -24.35 -1.24
CA MET A 387 -5.79 -25.07 -2.49
C MET A 387 -7.14 -24.65 -3.10
N LEU A 388 -7.17 -23.53 -3.81
CA LEU A 388 -8.41 -23.00 -4.39
C LEU A 388 -8.49 -23.08 -5.92
N ALA A 389 -7.52 -23.68 -6.61
CA ALA A 389 -7.44 -23.52 -8.07
C ALA A 389 -6.77 -24.66 -8.86
N SER A 390 -7.12 -25.94 -8.65
CA SER A 390 -6.68 -26.99 -9.59
C SER A 390 -7.72 -28.09 -9.85
N PRO A 391 -8.12 -28.33 -11.11
CA PRO A 391 -8.91 -29.50 -11.51
C PRO A 391 -8.20 -30.83 -11.19
N PHE A 392 -6.88 -30.82 -11.01
CA PHE A 392 -6.06 -31.97 -10.64
C PHE A 392 -6.29 -32.43 -9.18
N TRP A 393 -6.89 -31.59 -8.32
CA TRP A 393 -7.10 -31.93 -6.91
C TRP A 393 -8.34 -32.79 -6.65
N LEU A 394 -9.36 -32.72 -7.51
CA LEU A 394 -10.52 -33.63 -7.46
C LEU A 394 -10.11 -35.10 -7.65
N SER A 395 -8.99 -35.37 -8.36
CA SER A 395 -8.48 -36.74 -8.58
C SER A 395 -7.55 -37.25 -7.47
N LEU A 396 -6.94 -36.37 -6.67
CA LEU A 396 -5.97 -36.70 -5.61
C LEU A 396 -6.61 -37.17 -4.29
N THR A 397 -7.92 -36.97 -4.12
CA THR A 397 -8.72 -37.45 -2.97
C THR A 397 -8.65 -38.97 -2.78
N ARG A 398 -8.14 -39.73 -3.77
CA ARG A 398 -7.95 -41.19 -3.69
C ARG A 398 -6.69 -41.65 -2.93
N PHE A 399 -5.65 -40.84 -2.72
CA PHE A 399 -4.31 -41.39 -2.41
C PHE A 399 -3.60 -40.95 -1.11
N VAL A 400 -4.21 -40.16 -0.21
CA VAL A 400 -3.59 -39.85 1.10
C VAL A 400 -4.59 -40.01 2.25
N PRO A 401 -4.56 -41.11 3.02
CA PRO A 401 -5.57 -41.42 4.05
C PRO A 401 -5.63 -40.40 5.20
N LEU A 402 -4.48 -39.89 5.63
CA LEU A 402 -4.39 -38.92 6.73
C LEU A 402 -4.93 -37.53 6.35
N LEU A 403 -4.76 -37.13 5.08
CA LEU A 403 -5.30 -35.88 4.57
C LEU A 403 -6.82 -35.97 4.35
N ARG A 404 -7.32 -37.16 4.00
CA ARG A 404 -8.75 -37.43 3.84
C ARG A 404 -9.53 -37.25 5.15
N ALA A 405 -9.01 -37.73 6.28
CA ALA A 405 -9.67 -37.58 7.58
C ALA A 405 -9.80 -36.10 7.98
N HIS A 406 -8.71 -35.34 7.86
CA HIS A 406 -8.73 -33.91 8.21
C HIS A 406 -9.60 -33.05 7.26
N LEU A 407 -9.71 -33.44 5.99
CA LEU A 407 -10.55 -32.75 4.99
C LEU A 407 -12.02 -33.17 5.02
N GLN A 408 -12.35 -34.33 5.60
CA GLN A 408 -13.73 -34.77 5.82
C GLN A 408 -14.40 -33.99 6.95
N ASP A 409 -13.64 -33.60 7.97
CA ASP A 409 -14.15 -32.83 9.12
C ASP A 409 -14.21 -31.32 8.84
N HIS A 410 -13.40 -30.80 7.91
CA HIS A 410 -13.32 -29.37 7.56
C HIS A 410 -13.11 -29.14 6.05
N PRO A 411 -14.19 -29.05 5.24
CA PRO A 411 -14.08 -28.87 3.80
C PRO A 411 -13.41 -27.53 3.43
N PRO A 412 -12.63 -27.46 2.33
CA PRO A 412 -11.95 -26.23 1.87
C PRO A 412 -12.90 -25.04 1.64
N GLU A 413 -14.18 -25.31 1.38
CA GLU A 413 -15.25 -24.34 1.16
C GLU A 413 -15.61 -23.55 2.43
N GLU A 414 -15.37 -24.10 3.63
CA GLU A 414 -15.54 -23.41 4.91
C GLU A 414 -14.41 -22.40 5.20
N TRP A 415 -13.34 -22.44 4.42
CA TRP A 415 -12.15 -21.59 4.64
C TRP A 415 -12.21 -20.29 3.82
N ILE A 416 -13.22 -20.12 2.97
CA ILE A 416 -13.44 -18.96 2.10
C ILE A 416 -14.78 -18.29 2.45
N PRO A 417 -14.83 -16.97 2.72
CA PRO A 417 -16.09 -16.25 2.82
C PRO A 417 -16.86 -16.24 1.49
N ARG A 418 -18.21 -16.26 1.55
CA ARG A 418 -19.14 -16.56 0.43
C ARG A 418 -19.09 -15.63 -0.80
N ASP A 419 -18.33 -14.53 -0.79
CA ASP A 419 -18.18 -13.60 -1.92
C ASP A 419 -16.86 -13.85 -2.69
N GLY A 420 -16.90 -14.80 -3.62
CA GLY A 420 -15.76 -15.62 -4.05
C GLY A 420 -14.65 -15.03 -4.93
N THR A 421 -14.69 -13.76 -5.39
CA THR A 421 -13.64 -13.25 -6.31
C THR A 421 -12.58 -12.39 -5.60
N ILE A 422 -12.98 -11.39 -4.81
CA ILE A 422 -12.04 -10.56 -4.03
C ILE A 422 -11.31 -11.42 -2.99
N MET A 423 -12.04 -12.34 -2.36
CA MET A 423 -11.49 -13.29 -1.39
C MET A 423 -10.44 -14.22 -2.05
N ARG A 424 -10.68 -14.71 -3.28
CA ARG A 424 -9.69 -15.53 -3.98
C ARG A 424 -8.39 -14.76 -4.23
N VAL A 425 -8.49 -13.50 -4.65
CA VAL A 425 -7.34 -12.63 -4.87
C VAL A 425 -6.60 -12.36 -3.55
N ALA A 426 -7.33 -11.96 -2.51
CA ALA A 426 -6.81 -11.66 -1.17
C ALA A 426 -6.06 -12.82 -0.52
N TYR A 427 -6.61 -14.04 -0.65
CA TYR A 427 -6.19 -15.17 0.18
C TYR A 427 -5.42 -16.25 -0.60
N SER A 428 -5.46 -16.24 -1.94
CA SER A 428 -4.68 -17.15 -2.80
C SER A 428 -3.55 -16.44 -3.54
N ALA A 429 -3.88 -15.46 -4.39
CA ALA A 429 -2.95 -14.85 -5.33
C ALA A 429 -1.99 -13.87 -4.65
N TYR A 430 -2.52 -12.94 -3.85
CA TYR A 430 -1.76 -11.88 -3.19
C TYR A 430 -0.58 -12.39 -2.33
N PRO A 431 -0.79 -13.35 -1.40
CA PRO A 431 0.32 -13.85 -0.58
C PRO A 431 1.43 -14.51 -1.40
N ASN A 432 1.06 -15.19 -2.50
CA ASN A 432 2.04 -15.87 -3.35
C ASN A 432 2.89 -14.89 -4.15
N TRP A 433 2.29 -13.87 -4.76
CA TRP A 433 3.08 -12.88 -5.49
C TRP A 433 4.03 -12.12 -4.56
N GLU A 434 3.62 -11.87 -3.30
CA GLU A 434 4.44 -11.12 -2.34
C GLU A 434 5.65 -11.96 -1.93
N ALA A 435 5.42 -13.25 -1.70
CA ALA A 435 6.48 -14.20 -1.41
C ALA A 435 7.47 -14.36 -2.58
N TYR A 436 6.98 -14.49 -3.82
CA TYR A 436 7.85 -14.57 -4.99
C TYR A 436 8.62 -13.26 -5.23
N SER A 437 7.98 -12.10 -5.06
CA SER A 437 8.64 -10.80 -5.11
C SER A 437 9.75 -10.67 -4.06
N ALA A 438 9.50 -11.17 -2.83
CA ALA A 438 10.50 -11.19 -1.77
C ALA A 438 11.69 -12.09 -2.11
N LEU A 439 11.45 -13.26 -2.69
CA LEU A 439 12.52 -14.14 -3.19
C LEU A 439 13.30 -13.45 -4.31
N GLY A 440 12.63 -12.82 -5.28
CA GLY A 440 13.26 -12.00 -6.31
C GLY A 440 14.19 -10.94 -5.71
N TYR A 441 13.74 -10.27 -4.65
CA TYR A 441 14.56 -9.29 -3.92
C TYR A 441 15.76 -9.92 -3.21
N VAL A 442 15.58 -11.04 -2.50
CA VAL A 442 16.66 -11.75 -1.80
C VAL A 442 17.74 -12.20 -2.77
N TYR A 443 17.35 -12.87 -3.85
CA TYR A 443 18.29 -13.35 -4.86
C TYR A 443 18.93 -12.19 -5.62
N GLY A 444 18.20 -11.10 -5.87
CA GLY A 444 18.76 -9.87 -6.44
C GLY A 444 19.81 -9.20 -5.54
N GLN A 445 19.59 -9.15 -4.22
CA GLN A 445 20.59 -8.63 -3.28
C GLN A 445 21.87 -9.48 -3.29
N ARG A 446 21.74 -10.81 -3.36
CA ARG A 446 22.88 -11.73 -3.50
C ARG A 446 23.59 -11.55 -4.84
N ALA A 447 22.82 -11.44 -5.92
CA ALA A 447 23.32 -11.23 -7.28
C ALA A 447 24.14 -9.95 -7.41
N GLY A 448 23.71 -8.88 -6.74
CA GLY A 448 24.37 -7.57 -6.79
C GLY A 448 25.57 -7.39 -5.86
N VAL A 449 25.94 -8.38 -5.02
CA VAL A 449 27.10 -8.26 -4.11
C VAL A 449 28.39 -7.87 -4.85
N PRO A 450 28.76 -8.51 -5.97
CA PRO A 450 29.98 -8.14 -6.71
C PRO A 450 29.94 -6.71 -7.29
N LEU A 451 28.75 -6.12 -7.43
CA LEU A 451 28.57 -4.80 -8.05
C LEU A 451 28.73 -3.62 -7.08
N LYS A 452 28.81 -3.85 -5.76
CA LYS A 452 28.79 -2.77 -4.75
C LYS A 452 30.11 -2.01 -4.62
N ASP A 453 31.25 -2.69 -4.76
CA ASP A 453 32.59 -2.13 -4.47
C ASP A 453 33.55 -2.29 -5.66
N ILE A 454 33.04 -2.07 -6.88
CA ILE A 454 33.86 -2.12 -8.09
C ILE A 454 34.92 -1.01 -8.01
N LYS A 455 36.21 -1.36 -8.07
CA LYS A 455 37.29 -0.37 -8.08
C LYS A 455 37.27 0.48 -9.36
N PRO A 456 37.72 1.75 -9.35
CA PRO A 456 37.84 2.54 -10.57
C PRO A 456 38.63 1.80 -11.67
N ARG A 457 38.20 1.92 -12.93
CA ARG A 457 38.79 1.25 -14.11
C ARG A 457 38.67 -0.28 -14.09
N LYS A 458 37.81 -0.84 -13.24
CA LYS A 458 37.47 -2.26 -13.22
C LYS A 458 36.00 -2.45 -13.55
N TYR A 459 35.66 -3.64 -14.03
CA TYR A 459 34.28 -4.07 -14.18
C TYR A 459 34.00 -5.28 -13.29
N ALA A 460 32.72 -5.55 -13.08
CA ALA A 460 32.24 -6.75 -12.43
C ALA A 460 30.92 -7.22 -13.08
N PHE A 461 30.73 -8.53 -13.09
CA PHE A 461 29.44 -9.15 -13.36
C PHE A 461 28.65 -9.32 -12.08
N ALA A 462 27.32 -9.32 -12.20
CA ALA A 462 26.48 -9.88 -11.15
C ALA A 462 26.80 -11.38 -10.99
N ASP A 463 26.49 -11.95 -9.82
CA ASP A 463 26.44 -13.40 -9.70
C ASP A 463 25.29 -13.91 -10.59
N LEU A 464 25.67 -14.57 -11.69
CA LEU A 464 24.76 -14.94 -12.78
C LEU A 464 23.70 -15.95 -12.32
N VAL A 465 24.06 -16.86 -11.40
CA VAL A 465 23.14 -17.88 -10.86
C VAL A 465 22.05 -17.21 -10.04
N ASN A 466 22.44 -16.31 -9.15
CA ASN A 466 21.51 -15.56 -8.32
C ASN A 466 20.70 -14.55 -9.15
N ALA A 467 21.30 -13.92 -10.17
CA ALA A 467 20.60 -13.02 -11.09
C ALA A 467 19.49 -13.75 -11.85
N LYS A 468 19.80 -14.93 -12.41
CA LYS A 468 18.80 -15.75 -13.11
C LYS A 468 17.65 -16.16 -12.18
N LYS A 469 17.96 -16.64 -10.96
CA LYS A 469 16.94 -16.96 -9.96
C LYS A 469 16.08 -15.75 -9.59
N ALA A 470 16.69 -14.58 -9.41
CA ALA A 470 15.97 -13.35 -9.11
C ALA A 470 14.96 -13.03 -10.23
N ALA A 471 15.41 -13.10 -11.48
CA ALA A 471 14.58 -12.85 -12.66
C ALA A 471 13.40 -13.84 -12.75
N GLU A 472 13.65 -15.13 -12.56
CA GLU A 472 12.63 -16.19 -12.55
C GLU A 472 11.57 -15.98 -11.45
N PHE A 473 11.98 -15.53 -10.26
CA PHE A 473 11.04 -15.26 -9.18
C PHE A 473 10.17 -14.03 -9.45
N TYR A 474 10.74 -12.96 -10.01
CA TYR A 474 9.95 -11.81 -10.45
C TYR A 474 9.00 -12.19 -11.59
N ASP A 475 9.42 -13.01 -12.55
CA ASP A 475 8.55 -13.54 -13.61
C ASP A 475 7.37 -14.31 -13.01
N LYS A 476 7.60 -15.21 -12.04
CA LYS A 476 6.52 -15.93 -11.34
C LYS A 476 5.54 -14.99 -10.65
N ALA A 477 6.03 -13.95 -9.96
CA ALA A 477 5.17 -12.97 -9.32
C ALA A 477 4.30 -12.22 -10.34
N THR A 478 4.88 -11.78 -11.46
CA THR A 478 4.15 -11.06 -12.52
C THR A 478 3.14 -11.93 -13.27
N ALA A 479 3.40 -13.24 -13.41
CA ALA A 479 2.48 -14.18 -14.04
C ALA A 479 1.23 -14.40 -13.18
N ILE A 480 1.39 -14.49 -11.84
CA ILE A 480 0.25 -14.57 -10.90
C ILE A 480 -0.61 -13.31 -11.01
N MET A 481 0.03 -12.13 -11.04
CA MET A 481 -0.67 -10.85 -11.22
C MET A 481 -1.40 -10.76 -12.55
N GLU A 482 -0.91 -11.38 -13.61
CA GLU A 482 -1.58 -11.35 -14.92
C GLU A 482 -2.83 -12.24 -14.95
N VAL A 483 -2.72 -13.46 -14.40
CA VAL A 483 -3.73 -14.51 -14.58
C VAL A 483 -4.75 -14.54 -13.43
N GLU A 484 -4.27 -14.42 -12.19
CA GLU A 484 -5.11 -14.67 -11.01
C GLU A 484 -5.69 -13.38 -10.39
N ALA A 485 -4.99 -12.25 -10.56
CA ALA A 485 -5.32 -10.99 -9.91
C ALA A 485 -4.71 -9.77 -10.63
N PRO A 486 -5.33 -9.27 -11.72
CA PRO A 486 -4.81 -8.15 -12.51
C PRO A 486 -4.49 -6.92 -11.64
N ASP A 487 -3.21 -6.73 -11.34
CA ASP A 487 -2.67 -5.59 -10.58
C ASP A 487 -1.51 -4.98 -11.37
N TRP A 488 -1.78 -3.91 -12.11
CA TRP A 488 -0.75 -3.20 -12.87
C TRP A 488 0.20 -2.39 -11.97
N HIS A 489 -0.23 -2.01 -10.76
CA HIS A 489 0.53 -1.10 -9.90
C HIS A 489 1.77 -1.77 -9.32
N HIS A 490 1.61 -2.97 -8.77
CA HIS A 490 2.73 -3.76 -8.28
C HIS A 490 3.47 -4.44 -9.43
N ARG A 491 2.74 -4.94 -10.45
CA ARG A 491 3.32 -5.67 -11.60
C ARG A 491 4.34 -4.86 -12.37
N ARG A 492 4.14 -3.55 -12.56
CA ARG A 492 5.12 -2.72 -13.28
C ARG A 492 6.52 -2.75 -12.65
N PHE A 493 6.61 -2.70 -11.31
CA PHE A 493 7.89 -2.71 -10.62
C PHE A 493 8.59 -4.07 -10.77
N MET A 494 7.82 -5.15 -10.66
CA MET A 494 8.33 -6.51 -10.80
C MET A 494 8.78 -6.80 -12.25
N LEU A 495 8.07 -6.29 -13.26
CA LEU A 495 8.47 -6.42 -14.67
C LEU A 495 9.82 -5.74 -14.93
N TRP A 496 10.04 -4.52 -14.40
CA TRP A 496 11.32 -3.84 -14.53
C TRP A 496 12.45 -4.57 -13.79
N HIS A 497 12.19 -5.09 -12.59
CA HIS A 497 13.16 -5.90 -11.85
C HIS A 497 13.48 -7.23 -12.54
N ALA A 498 12.48 -7.91 -13.13
CA ALA A 498 12.68 -9.12 -13.92
C ALA A 498 13.59 -8.84 -15.11
N LEU A 499 13.27 -7.81 -15.90
CA LEU A 499 14.07 -7.42 -17.06
C LEU A 499 15.50 -7.04 -16.67
N TYR A 500 15.65 -6.26 -15.60
CA TYR A 500 16.97 -5.88 -15.06
C TYR A 500 17.84 -7.10 -14.78
N TRP A 501 17.32 -8.10 -14.06
CA TRP A 501 18.08 -9.29 -13.71
C TRP A 501 18.30 -10.25 -14.88
N HIS A 502 17.35 -10.34 -15.82
CA HIS A 502 17.56 -11.08 -17.08
C HIS A 502 18.68 -10.47 -17.91
N LEU A 503 18.72 -9.15 -18.05
CA LEU A 503 19.79 -8.44 -18.75
C LEU A 503 21.16 -8.64 -18.08
N ARG A 504 21.22 -8.57 -16.75
CA ARG A 504 22.44 -8.85 -15.96
C ARG A 504 22.91 -10.29 -16.13
N ALA A 505 21.98 -11.25 -16.21
CA ALA A 505 22.29 -12.67 -16.36
C ALA A 505 22.62 -13.08 -17.81
N GLY A 506 22.17 -12.30 -18.81
CA GLY A 506 22.25 -12.66 -20.21
C GLY A 506 21.25 -13.77 -20.60
N GLY A 507 21.32 -14.23 -21.85
CA GLY A 507 20.56 -15.39 -22.34
C GLY A 507 19.19 -15.07 -22.94
N LEU A 508 18.71 -13.82 -22.85
CA LEU A 508 17.55 -13.38 -23.63
C LEU A 508 17.95 -13.14 -25.09
N SER A 509 17.10 -13.51 -26.02
CA SER A 509 17.18 -12.95 -27.37
C SER A 509 16.85 -11.45 -27.37
N VAL A 510 17.37 -10.71 -28.36
CA VAL A 510 17.00 -9.31 -28.60
C VAL A 510 15.48 -9.15 -28.70
N ARG A 511 14.80 -10.08 -29.39
CA ARG A 511 13.33 -10.09 -29.52
C ARG A 511 12.63 -10.21 -28.16
N GLU A 512 13.04 -11.14 -27.32
CA GLU A 512 12.45 -11.34 -25.98
C GLU A 512 12.70 -10.14 -25.08
N MET A 513 13.90 -9.55 -25.14
CA MET A 513 14.22 -8.34 -24.41
C MET A 513 13.28 -7.19 -24.80
N ARG A 514 13.09 -6.94 -26.10
CA ARG A 514 12.15 -5.91 -26.59
C ARG A 514 10.72 -6.19 -26.17
N GLN A 515 10.28 -7.44 -26.24
CA GLN A 515 8.93 -7.82 -25.81
C GLN A 515 8.73 -7.52 -24.33
N ARG A 516 9.65 -7.98 -23.46
CA ARG A 516 9.61 -7.75 -22.01
C ARG A 516 9.65 -6.26 -21.68
N TYR A 517 10.51 -5.50 -22.35
CA TYR A 517 10.58 -4.04 -22.22
C TYR A 517 9.25 -3.38 -22.59
N ASN A 518 8.67 -3.73 -23.74
CA ASN A 518 7.42 -3.17 -24.20
C ASN A 518 6.26 -3.51 -23.25
N THR A 519 6.20 -4.74 -22.73
CA THR A 519 5.23 -5.12 -21.70
C THR A 519 5.41 -4.28 -20.42
N ALA A 520 6.64 -4.17 -19.90
CA ALA A 520 6.94 -3.36 -18.72
C ALA A 520 6.57 -1.89 -18.91
N LYS A 521 6.88 -1.34 -20.08
CA LYS A 521 6.55 0.03 -20.49
C LYS A 521 5.03 0.23 -20.59
N GLN A 522 4.31 -0.64 -21.29
CA GLN A 522 2.85 -0.55 -21.43
C GLN A 522 2.14 -0.58 -20.08
N VAL A 523 2.52 -1.50 -19.18
CA VAL A 523 1.94 -1.59 -17.83
C VAL A 523 2.31 -0.35 -17.00
N SER A 524 3.51 0.20 -17.18
CA SER A 524 3.92 1.44 -16.51
C SER A 524 3.14 2.65 -17.02
N GLU A 525 2.93 2.77 -18.33
CA GLU A 525 2.14 3.84 -18.95
C GLU A 525 0.67 3.75 -18.53
N GLU A 526 0.10 2.54 -18.48
CA GLU A 526 -1.22 2.30 -17.91
C GLU A 526 -1.26 2.83 -16.47
N ALA A 527 -0.29 2.45 -15.64
CA ALA A 527 -0.20 2.91 -14.26
C ALA A 527 -0.03 4.44 -14.12
N GLU A 528 0.77 5.06 -14.99
CA GLU A 528 1.05 6.50 -15.01
C GLU A 528 -0.15 7.33 -15.45
N ARG A 529 -0.94 6.84 -16.42
CA ARG A 529 -2.21 7.47 -16.84
C ARG A 529 -3.15 7.65 -15.65
N PHE A 530 -3.16 6.69 -14.74
CA PHE A 530 -3.98 6.77 -13.52
C PHE A 530 -3.34 7.61 -12.40
N PHE A 531 -2.02 7.82 -12.44
CA PHE A 531 -1.25 8.49 -11.39
C PHE A 531 -0.36 9.62 -11.95
N VAL A 532 -0.97 10.64 -12.55
CA VAL A 532 -0.34 11.77 -13.29
C VAL A 532 0.93 12.37 -12.63
N GLU A 533 1.06 12.40 -11.30
CA GLU A 533 2.27 12.93 -10.63
C GLU A 533 3.43 11.90 -10.48
N MET A 534 3.28 10.64 -10.93
CA MET A 534 4.35 9.62 -10.89
C MET A 534 5.33 9.71 -12.06
N ASN A 535 5.14 10.67 -12.97
CA ASN A 535 5.90 10.88 -14.21
C ASN A 535 7.38 11.24 -14.02
N GLY A 536 7.94 11.10 -12.82
CA GLY A 536 9.35 11.30 -12.53
C GLY A 536 10.18 10.02 -12.69
N VAL A 537 11.35 10.16 -13.31
CA VAL A 537 12.45 9.16 -13.33
C VAL A 537 12.78 8.65 -11.91
N ALA A 538 12.48 9.43 -10.87
CA ALA A 538 12.66 9.08 -9.46
C ALA A 538 11.78 7.92 -8.96
N SER A 539 10.62 7.65 -9.57
CA SER A 539 9.66 6.64 -9.06
C SER A 539 10.03 5.19 -9.40
N TYR A 540 10.79 4.96 -10.48
CA TYR A 540 11.08 3.64 -11.02
C TYR A 540 12.46 3.09 -10.64
N GLY A 541 13.31 3.92 -10.02
CA GLY A 541 14.63 3.54 -9.57
C GLY A 541 15.59 3.13 -10.69
N GLU A 542 16.66 2.44 -10.29
CA GLU A 542 17.73 1.96 -11.17
C GLU A 542 17.29 0.92 -12.22
N PRO A 543 16.35 -0.01 -11.98
CA PRO A 543 15.98 -1.05 -12.95
C PRO A 543 15.44 -0.53 -14.29
N ARG A 544 14.52 0.44 -14.28
CA ARG A 544 13.96 1.03 -15.52
C ARG A 544 15.02 1.82 -16.26
N LYS A 545 15.74 2.69 -15.55
CA LYS A 545 16.81 3.52 -16.13
C LYS A 545 17.89 2.64 -16.79
N PHE A 546 18.32 1.59 -16.11
CA PHE A 546 19.25 0.60 -16.65
C PHE A 546 18.68 -0.01 -17.93
N SER A 547 17.45 -0.52 -17.88
CA SER A 547 16.80 -1.17 -19.04
C SER A 547 16.65 -0.23 -20.24
N ASP A 548 16.32 1.05 -20.01
CA ASP A 548 16.25 2.08 -21.05
C ASP A 548 17.61 2.30 -21.75
N ILE A 549 18.68 2.42 -20.95
CA ILE A 549 20.05 2.58 -21.47
C ILE A 549 20.47 1.36 -22.29
N GLN A 550 20.23 0.16 -21.77
CA GLN A 550 20.61 -1.07 -22.44
C GLN A 550 19.81 -1.27 -23.74
N LEU A 551 18.50 -0.99 -23.75
CA LEU A 551 17.70 -1.03 -24.98
C LEU A 551 18.23 -0.04 -26.02
N HIS A 552 18.60 1.17 -25.61
CA HIS A 552 19.19 2.15 -26.53
C HIS A 552 20.51 1.65 -27.12
N SER A 553 21.42 1.15 -26.29
CA SER A 553 22.72 0.62 -26.71
C SER A 553 22.56 -0.56 -27.68
N ILE A 554 21.72 -1.54 -27.36
CA ILE A 554 21.47 -2.70 -28.22
C ILE A 554 20.82 -2.29 -29.54
N ASN A 555 19.88 -1.34 -29.53
CA ASN A 555 19.26 -0.84 -30.76
C ASN A 555 20.26 -0.07 -31.65
N GLN A 556 21.23 0.64 -31.08
CA GLN A 556 22.31 1.25 -31.87
C GLN A 556 23.15 0.19 -32.56
N ASN A 557 23.54 -0.88 -31.85
CA ASN A 557 24.28 -2.00 -32.43
C ASN A 557 23.51 -2.65 -33.58
N LEU A 558 22.18 -2.76 -33.49
CA LEU A 558 21.35 -3.36 -34.54
C LEU A 558 21.08 -2.45 -35.74
N ARG A 559 21.35 -1.15 -35.64
CA ARG A 559 21.36 -0.27 -36.83
C ARG A 559 22.60 -0.51 -37.70
N HIS A 560 23.69 -0.96 -37.09
CA HIS A 560 24.94 -1.32 -37.77
C HIS A 560 25.42 -2.70 -37.29
N PRO A 561 24.64 -3.77 -37.53
CA PRO A 561 24.90 -5.06 -36.92
C PRO A 561 26.13 -5.71 -37.55
N PRO A 562 27.00 -6.35 -36.75
CA PRO A 562 27.99 -7.28 -37.26
C PRO A 562 27.31 -8.40 -38.08
N PRO A 563 28.02 -9.03 -39.04
CA PRO A 563 27.48 -10.14 -39.82
C PRO A 563 26.91 -11.24 -38.91
N GLY A 564 25.66 -11.65 -39.16
CA GLY A 564 24.99 -12.72 -38.39
C GLY A 564 24.21 -12.26 -37.16
N VAL A 565 24.32 -10.99 -36.73
CA VAL A 565 23.51 -10.45 -35.64
C VAL A 565 22.10 -10.12 -36.13
N THR A 566 21.10 -10.68 -35.47
CA THR A 566 19.67 -10.52 -35.80
C THR A 566 18.84 -10.32 -34.53
N ASP A 567 17.53 -10.10 -34.67
CA ASP A 567 16.61 -10.06 -33.53
C ASP A 567 16.52 -11.40 -32.75
N ARG A 568 17.01 -12.51 -33.33
CA ARG A 568 17.08 -13.82 -32.66
C ARG A 568 18.38 -14.02 -31.90
N SER A 569 19.35 -13.14 -32.08
CA SER A 569 20.64 -13.20 -31.41
C SER A 569 20.48 -13.03 -29.90
N ILE A 570 21.31 -13.75 -29.16
CA ILE A 570 21.26 -13.85 -27.70
C ILE A 570 22.12 -12.74 -27.10
N LEU A 571 21.60 -12.07 -26.07
CA LEU A 571 22.32 -11.06 -25.31
C LEU A 571 23.31 -11.74 -24.36
N LYS A 572 24.55 -11.24 -24.35
CA LYS A 572 25.54 -11.63 -23.34
C LYS A 572 25.18 -11.05 -21.97
N PRO A 573 25.70 -11.61 -20.86
CA PRO A 573 25.58 -10.98 -19.54
C PRO A 573 26.15 -9.57 -19.56
N ILE A 574 25.46 -8.60 -18.94
CA ILE A 574 25.87 -7.19 -18.96
C ILE A 574 26.69 -6.85 -17.69
N PRO A 575 28.01 -6.57 -17.81
CA PRO A 575 28.83 -6.13 -16.68
C PRO A 575 28.63 -4.65 -16.39
N THR A 576 28.95 -4.25 -15.16
CA THR A 576 29.14 -2.83 -14.80
C THR A 576 30.61 -2.47 -14.80
N LEU A 577 30.98 -1.45 -15.57
CA LEU A 577 32.30 -0.83 -15.58
C LEU A 577 32.30 0.43 -14.71
N ASN A 578 33.24 0.54 -13.77
CA ASN A 578 33.40 1.75 -12.97
C ASN A 578 34.32 2.77 -13.66
N CYS A 579 33.73 3.81 -14.23
CA CYS A 579 34.39 4.91 -14.90
C CYS A 579 34.62 6.15 -14.01
N ARG A 580 34.32 6.10 -12.71
CA ARG A 580 34.55 7.25 -11.82
C ARG A 580 36.02 7.69 -11.83
N GLY A 581 36.23 8.99 -11.96
CA GLY A 581 37.56 9.59 -12.04
C GLY A 581 38.23 9.47 -13.41
N LEU A 582 37.51 9.00 -14.44
CA LEU A 582 37.98 9.04 -15.82
C LEU A 582 37.46 10.27 -16.58
N PRO A 583 38.23 10.82 -17.52
CA PRO A 583 37.75 11.89 -18.39
C PRO A 583 36.65 11.38 -19.33
N ARG A 584 35.68 12.23 -19.66
CA ARG A 584 34.55 11.89 -20.55
C ARG A 584 34.95 11.48 -21.97
N SER A 585 36.18 11.81 -22.38
CA SER A 585 36.74 11.46 -23.69
C SER A 585 37.30 10.03 -23.77
N ILE A 586 37.35 9.28 -22.66
CA ILE A 586 37.94 7.95 -22.68
C ILE A 586 37.05 6.96 -23.45
N ASN A 587 37.67 6.18 -24.35
CA ASN A 587 36.98 5.05 -24.96
C ASN A 587 36.94 3.89 -23.97
N TYR A 588 35.78 3.70 -23.32
CA TYR A 588 35.58 2.64 -22.32
C TYR A 588 35.79 1.23 -22.87
N GLN A 589 35.67 1.00 -24.19
CA GLN A 589 35.93 -0.30 -24.80
C GLN A 589 37.39 -0.72 -24.70
N GLN A 590 38.31 0.22 -24.53
CA GLN A 590 39.74 -0.05 -24.29
C GLN A 590 40.02 -0.52 -22.85
N LEU A 591 39.04 -0.39 -21.95
CA LEU A 591 39.14 -0.81 -20.55
C LEU A 591 38.61 -2.23 -20.32
N LEU A 592 38.13 -2.89 -21.38
CA LEU A 592 37.53 -4.22 -21.33
C LEU A 592 38.51 -5.25 -21.89
N ASP A 593 38.56 -6.41 -21.25
CA ASP A 593 39.28 -7.56 -21.78
C ASP A 593 38.45 -8.19 -22.91
N ARG A 594 38.91 -8.06 -24.15
CA ARG A 594 38.19 -8.59 -25.31
C ARG A 594 38.08 -10.11 -25.28
N GLU A 595 39.12 -10.81 -24.83
CA GLU A 595 39.09 -12.28 -24.78
C GLU A 595 38.08 -12.78 -23.75
N GLU A 596 37.94 -12.09 -22.62
CA GLU A 596 36.94 -12.44 -21.62
C GLU A 596 35.52 -12.25 -22.17
N PHE A 597 35.24 -11.14 -22.86
CA PHE A 597 33.93 -10.88 -23.45
C PHE A 597 33.58 -11.83 -24.60
N GLU A 598 34.55 -12.20 -25.44
CA GLU A 598 34.34 -13.17 -26.52
C GLU A 598 33.98 -14.56 -25.99
N ARG A 599 34.49 -14.94 -24.82
CA ARG A 599 34.18 -16.24 -24.17
C ARG A 599 32.81 -16.27 -23.50
N LEU A 600 32.16 -15.14 -23.27
CA LEU A 600 30.84 -15.09 -22.65
C LEU A 600 29.78 -15.68 -23.61
N PRO A 601 28.76 -16.37 -23.06
CA PRO A 601 27.69 -16.92 -23.88
C PRO A 601 26.80 -15.81 -24.45
N GLY A 602 26.51 -15.88 -25.75
CA GLY A 602 25.63 -14.98 -26.50
C GLY A 602 26.36 -14.28 -27.65
N ASP A 603 25.61 -13.52 -28.43
CA ASP A 603 26.05 -12.90 -29.69
C ASP A 603 26.14 -11.38 -29.61
N VAL A 604 25.37 -10.75 -28.72
CA VAL A 604 25.24 -9.29 -28.62
C VAL A 604 25.75 -8.79 -27.28
N ASP A 605 26.75 -7.93 -27.33
CA ASP A 605 27.37 -7.33 -26.16
C ASP A 605 26.73 -5.98 -25.81
N ALA A 606 26.60 -5.73 -24.51
CA ALA A 606 26.24 -4.43 -23.95
C ALA A 606 26.95 -4.24 -22.60
N ILE A 607 27.18 -3.00 -22.21
CA ILE A 607 27.92 -2.64 -21.00
C ILE A 607 27.14 -1.59 -20.21
N ASP A 608 27.13 -1.74 -18.89
CA ASP A 608 26.65 -0.73 -17.96
C ASP A 608 27.83 0.09 -17.43
N VAL A 609 27.65 1.40 -17.30
CA VAL A 609 28.73 2.32 -16.90
C VAL A 609 28.33 3.06 -15.63
N LEU A 610 29.14 2.90 -14.58
CA LEU A 610 29.04 3.62 -13.32
C LEU A 610 30.05 4.77 -13.33
N GLY A 611 29.59 6.02 -13.46
CA GLY A 611 30.50 7.18 -13.45
C GLY A 611 29.84 8.46 -13.89
#